data_AF-S6TZ42-F1
#
_entry.id   AF-S6TZ42-F1
#
_cell.length_a   1.000
_cell.length_b   1.000
_cell.length_c   1.000
_cell.angle_alpha   90.00
_cell.angle_beta   90.00
_cell.angle_gamma   90.00
#
_symmetry.space_group_name_H-M   'P 1'
#
loop_
_entity.id
_entity.type
_entity.pdbx_description
1 polymer ?
#
loop_
_entity_poly.entity_id
_entity_poly.type
_entity_poly.pdbx_seq_one_letter_code
_entity_poly.pdbx_strand_id
1 'polypeptide(L)'
;MSNLFGGKTSQEERFAAGHWESGVTGAPLLEGAKLALDCKVTQSVSVGTHDILFCQVVDIRHQDASDALLYFGRQYHHLPGATAAV
;
A
#
# COMPACT_ATOMS: atom_id res chain seq x y z
N MET A 1 -5.30 -8.29 3.38
CA MET A 1 -3.91 -8.22 2.89
C MET A 1 -2.87 -7.91 3.98
N SER A 2 -3.05 -6.85 4.78
CA SER A 2 -2.05 -6.37 5.76
C SER A 2 -1.35 -7.45 6.62
N ASN A 3 -2.10 -8.41 7.17
CA ASN A 3 -1.52 -9.47 8.03
C ASN A 3 -0.50 -10.38 7.33
N LEU A 4 -0.62 -10.60 6.02
CA LEU A 4 0.31 -11.44 5.27
C LEU A 4 1.65 -10.72 5.02
N PHE A 5 1.62 -9.40 4.83
CA PHE A 5 2.82 -8.58 4.60
C PHE A 5 3.50 -8.11 5.89
N GLY A 6 3.00 -8.52 7.06
CA GLY A 6 3.52 -8.14 8.39
C GLY A 6 4.71 -8.96 8.91
N GLY A 7 5.36 -9.78 8.08
CA GLY A 7 6.68 -10.37 8.37
C GLY A 7 6.72 -11.87 8.74
N LYS A 8 5.58 -12.55 8.90
CA LYS A 8 5.54 -14.00 9.26
C LYS A 8 5.33 -14.94 8.07
N THR A 9 4.95 -14.39 6.92
CA THR A 9 4.60 -15.15 5.70
C THR A 9 5.75 -15.05 4.71
N SER A 10 6.02 -16.10 3.93
CA SER A 10 7.06 -16.06 2.89
C SER A 10 6.70 -15.08 1.77
N GLN A 11 7.68 -14.69 0.95
CA GLN A 11 7.42 -13.79 -0.19
C GLN A 11 6.44 -14.41 -1.19
N GLU A 12 6.63 -15.68 -1.53
CA GLU A 12 5.77 -16.40 -2.47
C GLU A 12 4.32 -16.42 -2.00
N GLU A 13 4.07 -16.82 -0.75
CA GLU A 13 2.72 -16.86 -0.17
C GLU A 13 2.05 -15.48 -0.10
N ARG A 14 2.83 -14.41 0.16
CA ARG A 14 2.31 -13.03 0.18
C ARG A 14 1.71 -12.63 -1.17
N PHE A 15 2.45 -12.87 -2.25
CA PHE A 15 2.04 -12.48 -3.59
C PHE A 15 1.03 -13.47 -4.20
N ALA A 16 1.03 -14.74 -3.78
CA ALA A 16 0.00 -15.70 -4.18
C ALA A 16 -1.40 -15.38 -3.63
N ALA A 17 -1.49 -14.63 -2.52
CA ALA A 17 -2.76 -14.35 -1.84
C ALA A 17 -3.58 -13.17 -2.41
N GLY A 18 -3.12 -12.53 -3.48
CA GLY A 18 -3.78 -11.37 -4.09
C GLY A 18 -3.70 -11.37 -5.61
N HIS A 19 -4.49 -10.50 -6.23
CA HIS A 19 -4.37 -10.20 -7.65
C HIS A 19 -3.53 -8.94 -7.82
N TRP A 20 -2.57 -9.00 -8.74
CA TRP A 20 -1.57 -7.96 -8.92
C TRP A 20 -1.47 -7.58 -10.39
N GLU A 21 -1.38 -6.29 -10.62
CA GLU A 21 -1.11 -5.73 -11.94
C GLU A 21 0.29 -5.12 -11.95
N SER A 22 0.95 -5.13 -13.10
CA SER A 22 2.23 -4.44 -13.23
C SER A 22 1.99 -2.93 -13.38
N GLY A 23 2.69 -2.14 -12.55
CA GLY A 23 2.76 -0.69 -12.68
C GLY A 23 3.63 -0.25 -13.86
N VAL A 24 3.67 1.05 -14.11
CA VAL A 24 4.54 1.68 -15.13
C VAL A 24 6.03 1.40 -14.84
N THR A 25 6.41 1.28 -13.57
CA THR A 25 7.79 0.93 -13.16
C THR A 25 8.08 -0.57 -13.21
N GLY A 26 7.06 -1.40 -13.43
CA GLY A 26 7.12 -2.86 -13.27
C GLY A 26 6.77 -3.34 -11.86
N ALA A 27 6.62 -2.44 -10.87
CA ALA A 27 6.25 -2.82 -9.51
C ALA A 27 4.84 -3.45 -9.45
N PRO A 28 4.61 -4.45 -8.56
CA PRO A 28 3.30 -5.08 -8.41
C PRO A 28 2.34 -4.14 -7.67
N LEU A 29 1.22 -3.82 -8.30
CA LEU A 29 0.13 -3.01 -7.75
C LEU A 29 -1.03 -3.92 -7.36
N LEU A 30 -1.49 -3.81 -6.12
CA LEU A 30 -2.57 -4.64 -5.59
C LEU A 30 -3.92 -4.21 -6.16
N GLU A 31 -4.62 -5.15 -6.81
CA GLU A 31 -6.01 -4.93 -7.24
C GLU A 31 -6.92 -4.80 -6.00
N GLY A 32 -7.87 -3.85 -6.02
CA GLY A 32 -8.75 -3.59 -4.87
C GLY A 32 -8.17 -2.62 -3.84
N ALA A 33 -6.92 -2.18 -3.98
CA ALA A 33 -6.36 -1.18 -3.09
C ALA A 33 -7.09 0.17 -3.24
N LYS A 34 -7.36 0.85 -2.10
CA LYS A 34 -7.94 2.20 -2.10
C LYS A 34 -7.08 3.19 -2.91
N LEU A 35 -5.76 3.08 -2.75
CA LEU A 35 -4.78 3.89 -3.44
C LEU A 35 -3.52 3.04 -3.66
N ALA A 36 -2.96 3.10 -4.86
CA ALA A 36 -1.64 2.59 -5.20
C ALA A 36 -0.84 3.72 -5.87
N LEU A 37 0.36 3.96 -5.34
CA LEU A 37 1.30 4.95 -5.87
C LEU A 37 2.48 4.20 -6.47
N ASP A 38 2.62 4.26 -7.79
CA ASP A 38 3.78 3.72 -8.47
C ASP A 38 4.86 4.79 -8.57
N CYS A 39 6.07 4.49 -8.10
CA CYS A 39 7.09 5.50 -7.87
C CYS A 39 8.49 5.04 -8.26
N LYS A 40 9.34 6.02 -8.61
CA LYS A 40 10.79 5.84 -8.75
C LYS A 40 11.50 6.44 -7.54
N VAL A 41 12.42 5.70 -6.92
CA VAL A 41 13.26 6.22 -5.83
C VAL A 41 14.24 7.23 -6.41
N THR A 42 14.18 8.47 -5.94
CA THR A 42 15.07 9.56 -6.38
C THR A 42 16.15 9.86 -5.34
N GLN A 43 15.93 9.51 -4.08
CA GLN A 43 16.89 9.70 -3.00
C GLN A 43 16.65 8.66 -1.89
N SER A 44 17.74 8.22 -1.25
CA SER A 44 17.72 7.44 -0.02
C SER A 44 18.60 8.10 1.03
N VAL A 45 18.13 8.17 2.28
CA VAL A 45 18.87 8.73 3.41
C VAL A 45 18.82 7.75 4.60
N SER A 46 19.97 7.24 5.02
CA SER A 46 20.06 6.34 6.17
C SER A 46 20.00 7.10 7.50
N VAL A 47 19.11 6.65 8.40
CA VAL A 47 18.90 7.21 9.74
C VAL A 47 18.78 6.08 10.76
N GLY A 48 19.88 5.82 11.48
CA GLY A 48 19.94 4.75 12.47
C GLY A 48 19.75 3.38 11.82
N THR A 49 18.65 2.69 12.14
CA THR A 49 18.33 1.34 11.62
C THR A 49 17.45 1.33 10.38
N HIS A 50 17.06 2.50 9.85
CA HIS A 50 16.12 2.62 8.74
C HIS A 50 16.63 3.57 7.66
N ASP A 51 16.17 3.37 6.43
CA ASP A 51 16.35 4.32 5.32
C ASP A 51 15.06 5.10 5.06
N ILE A 52 15.19 6.41 4.84
CA ILE A 52 14.12 7.26 4.32
C ILE A 52 14.24 7.27 2.79
N LEU A 53 13.23 6.75 2.11
CA LEU A 53 13.16 6.75 0.65
C LEU A 53 12.28 7.91 0.17
N PHE A 54 12.84 8.79 -0.66
CA PHE A 54 12.08 9.80 -1.37
C PHE A 54 11.78 9.30 -2.77
N CYS A 55 10.50 9.26 -3.11
CA CYS A 55 10.02 8.62 -4.32
C CYS A 55 9.21 9.61 -5.16
N GLN A 56 9.57 9.75 -6.44
CA GLN A 56 8.78 10.49 -7.42
C GLN A 56 7.63 9.60 -7.89
N VAL A 57 6.40 10.06 -7.71
CA VAL A 57 5.20 9.39 -8.21
C VAL A 57 5.16 9.50 -9.73
N VAL A 58 5.01 8.37 -10.42
CA VAL A 58 4.93 8.31 -11.89
C VAL A 58 3.57 7.78 -12.40
N ASP A 59 2.81 7.08 -11.55
CA ASP A 59 1.42 6.68 -11.82
C ASP A 59 0.63 6.60 -10.50
N ILE A 60 -0.68 6.83 -10.58
CA ILE A 60 -1.62 6.77 -9.44
C ILE A 60 -2.84 5.97 -9.85
N ARG A 61 -3.15 4.90 -9.10
CA ARG A 61 -4.41 4.17 -9.21
C ARG A 61 -5.20 4.32 -7.91
N HIS A 62 -6.48 4.68 -8.01
CA HIS A 62 -7.35 4.80 -6.84
C HIS A 62 -8.71 4.18 -7.11
N GLN A 63 -9.41 3.83 -6.03
CA GLN A 63 -10.79 3.35 -6.10
C GLN A 63 -11.71 4.26 -5.28
N ASP A 64 -12.82 4.66 -5.85
CA ASP A 64 -13.78 5.54 -5.19
C ASP A 64 -14.45 4.84 -3.99
N ALA A 65 -14.81 3.56 -4.15
CA ALA A 65 -15.66 2.81 -3.23
C ALA A 65 -14.90 1.86 -2.28
N SER A 66 -13.84 2.33 -1.63
CA SER A 66 -13.25 1.62 -0.48
C SER A 66 -12.80 2.56 0.63
N ASP A 67 -12.86 2.08 1.88
CA ASP A 67 -12.37 2.83 3.04
C ASP A 67 -10.88 2.58 3.26
N ALA A 68 -10.19 3.57 3.82
CA ALA A 68 -8.82 3.39 4.28
C ALA A 68 -8.80 2.50 5.54
N LEU A 69 -7.83 1.57 5.60
CA LEU A 69 -7.55 0.78 6.80
C LEU A 69 -6.70 1.60 7.77
N LEU A 70 -7.14 1.74 9.02
CA LEU A 70 -6.39 2.47 10.04
C LEU A 70 -5.68 1.50 10.98
N TYR A 71 -4.49 1.88 11.46
CA TYR A 71 -3.77 1.17 12.50
C TYR A 71 -3.50 2.10 13.68
N PHE A 72 -4.05 1.77 14.85
CA PHE A 72 -3.92 2.56 16.07
C PHE A 72 -4.00 1.64 17.29
N GLY A 73 -3.24 1.95 18.35
CA GLY A 73 -3.26 1.13 19.57
C GLY A 73 -2.88 -0.35 19.33
N ARG A 74 -2.01 -0.62 18.35
CA ARG A 74 -1.63 -1.97 17.88
C ARG A 74 -2.77 -2.81 17.28
N GLN A 75 -3.86 -2.18 16.85
CA GLN A 75 -5.02 -2.86 16.28
C GLN A 75 -5.47 -2.15 14.99
N TYR A 76 -6.20 -2.88 14.15
CA TYR A 76 -6.85 -2.30 12.98
C TYR A 76 -8.19 -1.68 13.35
N HIS A 77 -8.50 -0.55 12.72
CA HIS A 77 -9.72 0.21 12.92
C HIS A 77 -10.34 0.57 11.58
N HIS A 78 -11.66 0.72 11.60
CA HIS A 78 -12.42 1.28 10.49
C HIS A 78 -12.84 2.71 10.86
N LEU A 79 -12.81 3.60 9.88
CA LEU A 79 -13.48 4.88 10.03
C LEU A 79 -14.98 4.69 9.73
N PRO A 80 -15.87 5.44 10.40
CA PRO A 80 -17.24 5.56 9.93
C PRO A 80 -17.20 6.09 8.49
N GLY A 81 -17.84 5.39 7.56
CA GLY A 81 -17.89 5.83 6.18
C GLY A 81 -18.46 7.25 6.06
N ALA A 82 -17.86 8.08 5.23
CA ALA A 82 -18.50 9.33 4.85
C ALA A 82 -19.77 8.97 4.06
N THR A 83 -20.95 9.22 4.62
CA THR A 83 -22.17 9.32 3.81
C THR A 83 -21.89 10.32 2.70
N ALA A 84 -22.01 9.90 1.45
CA ALA A 84 -22.01 10.82 0.32
C ALA A 84 -22.99 11.94 0.65
N ALA A 85 -22.50 13.18 0.68
CA ALA A 85 -23.38 14.34 0.79
C ALA A 85 -24.32 14.29 -0.43
N VAL A 86 -25.62 14.13 -0.15
CA VAL A 86 -26.70 14.27 -1.14
C VAL A 86 -26.89 15.73 -1.49
#